data_AF-A0A2S7P536-F1
#
_entry.id   AF-A0A2S7P536-F1
#
_cell.length_a   1.000
_cell.length_b   1.000
_cell.length_c   1.000
_cell.angle_alpha   90.00
_cell.angle_beta   90.00
_cell.angle_gamma   90.00
#
_symmetry.space_group_name_H-M   'P 1'
#
loop_
_entity.id
_entity.type
_entity.pdbx_description
1 polymer ?
#
loop_
_entity_poly.entity_id
_entity_poly.type
_entity_poly.pdbx_seq_one_letter_code
_entity_poly.pdbx_strand_id
1 'polypeptide(L)'
;MRPQTHQCLSDRNTPFDSFFSKPSKLLFPLLRRLCGALHKEKHATMDIALELTDKYIFDHLYSAILPAKPISYNLEGSANATILDLKAASPWQYERSNSWLSFEPTDAAYTSQWTRDNPTRQLISLFLITWIVGAAIYFLVSTLSYIFVFDKTTFKHPKFLKNQIRMEISQAVNSMPFIALLTAPFFFAEVRGFSKLYDRSAEGPGVWYDYFQFPLFLVFTDFWIYLIHRGLHHPLIYKTLHKPHHKWIMPTPYASVAFHPVDGFLQSLPYHVFPFIFPLQKFAYLGLFAFVQIWTVFIHDGEYVANSPILNGAACHTMHHLYFNYNYGQYTTLWDRLGGSYRKPNEELFRRESKMGQKEWERQVAEMEKKVLEAEGEDDRVYEDKKLK
;
A
#
# COMPACT_ATOMS: atom_id res chain seq x y z
N MET A 1 -66.77 12.00 -31.39
CA MET A 1 -66.21 10.77 -30.81
C MET A 1 -64.77 11.03 -30.39
N ARG A 2 -64.37 10.38 -29.28
CA ARG A 2 -63.05 10.23 -28.62
C ARG A 2 -61.76 10.34 -29.49
N PRO A 3 -60.58 10.57 -28.87
CA PRO A 3 -59.83 11.82 -29.05
C PRO A 3 -58.35 11.66 -29.45
N GLN A 4 -57.72 12.83 -29.57
CA GLN A 4 -56.30 13.20 -29.59
C GLN A 4 -55.28 12.27 -28.91
N THR A 5 -54.07 12.22 -29.47
CA THR A 5 -52.81 12.08 -28.71
C THR A 5 -51.81 13.18 -29.13
N HIS A 6 -51.49 14.05 -28.17
CA HIS A 6 -50.34 14.94 -28.13
C HIS A 6 -49.25 14.31 -27.25
N GLN A 7 -47.97 14.44 -27.62
CA GLN A 7 -46.79 14.64 -26.74
C GLN A 7 -45.55 14.68 -27.66
N CYS A 8 -44.82 15.78 -27.87
CA CYS A 8 -44.13 16.74 -26.98
C CYS A 8 -42.84 16.19 -26.32
N LEU A 9 -41.72 16.47 -27.00
CA LEU A 9 -40.40 16.93 -26.55
C LEU A 9 -39.92 16.60 -25.13
N SER A 10 -38.69 16.07 -25.04
CA SER A 10 -37.67 16.71 -24.20
C SER A 10 -36.25 16.43 -24.71
N ASP A 11 -35.55 17.51 -25.08
CA ASP A 11 -34.10 17.60 -25.18
C ASP A 11 -33.45 17.41 -23.79
N ARG A 12 -32.43 16.54 -23.71
CA ARG A 12 -31.25 16.71 -22.83
C ARG A 12 -30.07 15.96 -23.45
N ASN A 13 -29.28 16.64 -24.27
CA ASN A 13 -27.94 16.17 -24.63
C ASN A 13 -26.93 16.75 -23.64
N THR A 14 -26.35 15.89 -22.80
CA THR A 14 -25.17 16.17 -21.98
C THR A 14 -23.89 15.94 -22.78
N PRO A 15 -22.84 16.75 -22.62
CA PRO A 15 -21.61 16.61 -23.40
C PRO A 15 -20.67 15.61 -22.72
N PHE A 16 -20.80 14.31 -22.98
CA PHE A 16 -19.83 13.32 -22.49
C PHE A 16 -19.54 12.13 -23.43
N ASP A 17 -19.97 12.19 -24.70
CA ASP A 17 -19.90 11.05 -25.64
C ASP A 17 -18.93 11.23 -26.82
N SER A 18 -17.75 11.83 -26.63
CA SER A 18 -16.78 11.94 -27.74
C SER A 18 -15.33 11.62 -27.42
N PHE A 19 -15.03 10.76 -26.43
CA PHE A 19 -13.64 10.45 -26.07
C PHE A 19 -13.09 9.08 -26.51
N PHE A 20 -13.87 8.27 -27.23
CA PHE A 20 -13.43 6.94 -27.68
C PHE A 20 -13.58 6.76 -29.20
N SER A 21 -12.78 7.46 -29.99
CA SER A 21 -12.36 6.93 -31.30
C SER A 21 -11.03 7.52 -31.76
N LYS A 22 -9.96 6.72 -31.62
CA LYS A 22 -8.74 6.64 -32.47
C LYS A 22 -7.55 6.09 -31.65
N PRO A 23 -7.24 4.79 -31.72
CA PRO A 23 -5.94 4.29 -31.28
C PRO A 23 -4.91 4.46 -32.41
N SER A 24 -3.63 4.56 -32.04
CA SER A 24 -2.42 4.21 -32.84
C SER A 24 -1.46 5.28 -33.37
N LYS A 25 -1.66 6.61 -33.23
CA LYS A 25 -0.67 7.59 -33.75
C LYS A 25 0.11 8.44 -32.72
N LEU A 26 -0.23 8.35 -31.43
CA LEU A 26 0.46 9.08 -30.35
C LEU A 26 1.35 8.20 -29.45
N LEU A 27 1.20 6.88 -29.49
CA LEU A 27 1.91 5.96 -28.58
C LEU A 27 3.39 5.82 -28.94
N PHE A 28 3.72 5.76 -30.23
CA PHE A 28 5.09 5.57 -30.71
C PHE A 28 6.01 6.78 -30.47
N PRO A 29 5.59 8.04 -30.71
CA PRO A 29 6.41 9.21 -30.38
C PRO A 29 6.61 9.39 -28.87
N LEU A 30 5.63 8.99 -28.05
CA LEU A 30 5.71 9.05 -26.58
C LEU A 30 6.68 8.01 -26.03
N LEU A 31 6.64 6.77 -26.54
CA LEU A 31 7.60 5.71 -26.24
C LEU A 31 9.02 6.08 -26.70
N ARG A 32 9.16 6.75 -27.85
CA ARG A 32 10.46 7.21 -28.35
C ARG A 32 11.02 8.41 -27.56
N ARG A 33 10.15 9.29 -27.03
CA ARG A 33 10.54 10.35 -26.09
C ARG A 33 10.89 9.81 -24.70
N LEU A 34 10.23 8.75 -24.23
CA LEU A 34 10.65 7.99 -23.04
C LEU A 34 12.02 7.33 -23.26
N CYS A 35 12.25 6.74 -24.44
CA CYS A 35 13.54 6.15 -24.82
C CYS A 35 14.67 7.18 -25.02
N GLY A 36 14.35 8.41 -25.48
CA GLY A 36 15.31 9.51 -25.59
C GLY A 36 15.60 10.22 -24.27
N ALA A 37 14.64 10.26 -23.35
CA ALA A 37 14.83 10.80 -21.99
C ALA A 37 15.64 9.85 -21.08
N LEU A 38 15.71 8.56 -21.44
CA LEU A 38 16.57 7.55 -20.82
C LEU A 38 18.07 7.78 -21.06
N HIS A 39 18.46 8.75 -21.90
CA HIS A 39 19.87 9.03 -22.25
C HIS A 39 20.50 10.19 -21.45
N LYS A 40 19.76 10.81 -20.52
CA LYS A 40 20.43 11.45 -19.37
C LYS A 40 20.60 10.37 -18.33
N GLU A 41 21.82 9.88 -18.16
CA GLU A 41 22.23 9.13 -16.98
C GLU A 41 21.96 10.00 -15.74
N LYS A 42 20.73 9.97 -15.24
CA LYS A 42 20.50 10.19 -13.82
C LYS A 42 21.12 8.96 -13.16
N HIS A 43 22.26 9.17 -12.52
CA HIS A 43 22.97 8.16 -11.74
C HIS A 43 21.95 7.40 -10.88
N ALA A 44 22.06 6.07 -10.87
CA ALA A 44 21.18 5.22 -10.08
C ALA A 44 21.40 5.55 -8.60
N THR A 45 20.49 6.33 -8.00
CA THR A 45 20.56 6.64 -6.59
C THR A 45 20.07 5.43 -5.82
N MET A 46 20.99 4.72 -5.14
CA MET A 46 20.58 3.70 -4.17
C MET A 46 19.59 4.32 -3.17
N ASP A 47 18.61 3.53 -2.73
CA ASP A 47 17.77 3.90 -1.58
C ASP A 47 18.45 3.47 -0.28
N ILE A 48 18.19 4.19 0.81
CA ILE A 48 18.80 3.98 2.13
C ILE A 48 18.56 2.54 2.62
N ALA A 49 17.35 2.00 2.41
CA ALA A 49 17.03 0.64 2.83
C ALA A 49 17.80 -0.41 2.03
N LEU A 50 17.93 -0.21 0.72
CA LEU A 50 18.71 -1.09 -0.15
C LEU A 50 20.20 -1.04 0.21
N GLU A 51 20.76 0.15 0.45
CA GLU A 51 22.17 0.30 0.83
C GLU A 51 22.49 -0.34 2.18
N LEU A 52 21.61 -0.15 3.18
CA LEU A 52 21.72 -0.79 4.48
C LEU A 52 21.70 -2.32 4.36
N THR A 53 20.71 -2.86 3.66
CA THR A 53 20.56 -4.31 3.52
C THR A 53 21.60 -4.94 2.61
N ASP A 54 22.08 -4.22 1.59
CA ASP A 54 23.24 -4.64 0.80
C ASP A 54 24.46 -4.81 1.69
N LYS A 55 24.79 -3.80 2.51
CA LYS A 55 25.97 -3.84 3.38
C LYS A 55 25.96 -5.04 4.32
N TYR A 56 24.84 -5.29 5.00
CA TYR A 56 24.79 -6.27 6.09
C TYR A 56 24.31 -7.66 5.66
N ILE A 57 23.64 -7.78 4.51
CA ILE A 57 22.99 -9.03 4.09
C ILE A 57 23.35 -9.37 2.65
N PHE A 58 22.91 -8.55 1.69
CA PHE A 58 22.91 -8.99 0.29
C PHE A 58 24.30 -9.05 -0.33
N ASP A 59 25.26 -8.20 0.05
CA ASP A 59 26.65 -8.33 -0.44
C ASP A 59 27.22 -9.70 -0.10
N HIS A 60 27.05 -10.13 1.15
CA HIS A 60 27.52 -11.44 1.61
C HIS A 60 26.75 -12.57 0.95
N LEU A 61 25.43 -12.45 0.81
CA LEU A 61 24.59 -13.45 0.17
C LEU A 61 24.99 -13.62 -1.30
N TYR A 62 24.99 -12.54 -2.09
CA TYR A 62 25.32 -12.59 -3.52
C TYR A 62 26.77 -13.01 -3.76
N SER A 63 27.72 -12.60 -2.91
CA SER A 63 29.10 -13.09 -3.01
C SER A 63 29.20 -14.60 -2.75
N ALA A 64 28.36 -15.16 -1.87
CA ALA A 64 28.38 -16.59 -1.57
C ALA A 64 27.72 -17.44 -2.65
N ILE A 65 26.58 -16.98 -3.20
CA ILE A 65 25.80 -17.74 -4.20
C ILE A 65 26.25 -17.49 -5.64
N LEU A 66 26.85 -16.33 -5.92
CA LEU A 66 27.31 -15.90 -7.24
C LEU A 66 28.70 -15.22 -7.10
N PRO A 67 29.75 -15.98 -6.74
CA PRO A 67 31.09 -15.42 -6.58
C PRO A 67 31.61 -14.84 -7.91
N ALA A 68 32.35 -13.74 -7.82
CA ALA A 68 33.01 -13.13 -8.96
C ALA A 68 33.97 -14.12 -9.63
N LYS A 69 33.96 -14.16 -10.96
CA LYS A 69 34.89 -14.99 -11.72
C LYS A 69 36.28 -14.32 -11.73
N PRO A 70 37.37 -15.08 -11.60
CA PRO A 70 38.71 -14.52 -11.71
C PRO A 70 38.90 -13.90 -13.09
N ILE A 71 39.44 -12.68 -13.12
CA ILE A 71 39.68 -11.94 -14.35
C ILE A 71 40.79 -12.67 -15.13
N SER A 72 40.45 -13.17 -16.31
CA SER A 72 41.37 -13.93 -17.17
C SER A 72 42.26 -13.00 -18.00
N TYR A 73 43.02 -12.10 -17.38
CA TYR A 73 44.15 -11.47 -18.08
C TYR A 73 45.38 -12.36 -17.86
N ASN A 74 45.86 -12.99 -18.94
CA ASN A 74 47.17 -13.61 -19.02
C ASN A 74 48.24 -12.52 -18.95
N LEU A 75 48.53 -12.03 -17.75
CA LEU A 75 49.83 -11.47 -17.42
C LEU A 75 50.65 -12.65 -16.91
N GLU A 76 51.68 -13.03 -17.67
CA GLU A 76 52.68 -14.01 -17.25
C GLU A 76 53.19 -13.61 -15.84
N GLY A 77 52.66 -14.26 -14.79
CA GLY A 77 53.15 -14.13 -13.42
C GLY A 77 52.19 -13.68 -12.31
N SER A 78 50.91 -13.33 -12.53
CA SER A 78 50.01 -12.96 -11.41
C SER A 78 48.71 -13.78 -11.35
N ALA A 79 48.74 -14.90 -10.65
CA ALA A 79 47.58 -15.80 -10.52
C ALA A 79 46.61 -15.43 -9.37
N ASN A 80 46.86 -14.35 -8.61
CA ASN A 80 46.02 -13.95 -7.48
C ASN A 80 45.56 -12.49 -7.65
N ALA A 81 44.31 -12.28 -8.07
CA ALA A 81 43.68 -10.96 -7.99
C ALA A 81 43.47 -10.59 -6.52
N THR A 82 44.01 -9.45 -6.09
CA THR A 82 43.75 -8.92 -4.75
C THR A 82 42.37 -8.24 -4.70
N ILE A 83 41.82 -8.05 -3.51
CA ILE A 83 40.57 -7.27 -3.33
C ILE A 83 40.72 -5.84 -3.91
N LEU A 84 41.92 -5.25 -3.85
CA LEU A 84 42.18 -3.94 -4.43
C LEU A 84 42.02 -3.95 -5.96
N ASP A 85 42.49 -5.01 -6.62
CA ASP A 85 42.35 -5.19 -8.07
C ASP A 85 40.89 -5.37 -8.47
N LEU A 86 40.12 -6.13 -7.68
CA LEU A 86 38.68 -6.32 -7.91
C LEU A 86 37.88 -5.03 -7.74
N LYS A 87 38.21 -4.22 -6.71
CA LYS A 87 37.60 -2.90 -6.51
C LYS A 87 37.92 -1.94 -7.66
N ALA A 88 39.17 -1.91 -8.09
CA ALA A 88 39.61 -1.05 -9.19
C ALA A 88 39.00 -1.47 -10.55
N ALA A 89 38.83 -2.78 -10.77
CA ALA A 89 38.24 -3.31 -12.00
C ALA A 89 36.70 -3.31 -12.02
N SER A 90 36.06 -3.04 -10.88
CA SER A 90 34.59 -3.07 -10.77
C SER A 90 33.95 -2.03 -11.69
N PRO A 91 32.97 -2.41 -12.53
CA PRO A 91 32.22 -1.47 -13.35
C PRO A 91 31.31 -0.56 -12.51
N TRP A 92 31.03 -0.98 -11.26
CA TRP A 92 30.28 -0.22 -10.28
C TRP A 92 31.23 0.49 -9.31
N GLN A 93 30.94 1.76 -9.03
CA GLN A 93 31.62 2.57 -8.03
C GLN A 93 30.61 3.02 -6.97
N TYR A 94 31.06 3.06 -5.71
CA TYR A 94 30.19 3.41 -4.59
C TYR A 94 29.84 4.90 -4.60
N GLU A 95 28.53 5.17 -4.61
CA GLU A 95 27.94 6.48 -4.38
C GLU A 95 26.99 6.37 -3.18
N ARG A 96 26.97 7.39 -2.33
CA ARG A 96 26.10 7.42 -1.14
C ARG A 96 24.63 7.56 -1.56
N SER A 97 23.72 6.77 -0.98
CA SER A 97 22.27 6.94 -1.18
C SER A 97 21.73 8.26 -0.64
N ASN A 98 22.37 8.77 0.42
CA ASN A 98 21.92 9.93 1.16
C ASN A 98 23.10 10.68 1.81
N SER A 99 22.95 12.00 1.95
CA SER A 99 23.95 12.93 2.48
C SER A 99 24.10 12.82 4.00
N TRP A 100 23.07 12.37 4.70
CA TRP A 100 23.00 12.30 6.16
C TRP A 100 23.34 10.92 6.70
N LEU A 101 22.93 9.87 5.98
CA LEU A 101 23.09 8.49 6.40
C LEU A 101 23.58 7.63 5.23
N SER A 102 24.75 7.02 5.37
CA SER A 102 25.31 6.13 4.35
C SER A 102 26.00 4.92 4.98
N PHE A 103 26.00 3.82 4.25
CA PHE A 103 26.46 2.49 4.62
C PHE A 103 27.50 2.01 3.60
N GLU A 104 28.76 2.37 3.85
CA GLU A 104 29.87 1.99 2.96
C GLU A 104 29.95 0.48 2.72
N PRO A 105 30.21 0.06 1.47
CA PRO A 105 30.27 -1.35 1.09
C PRO A 105 31.44 -2.07 1.74
N THR A 106 31.22 -3.34 2.07
CA THR A 106 32.30 -4.25 2.47
C THR A 106 33.01 -4.81 1.25
N ASP A 107 34.11 -5.54 1.46
CA ASP A 107 34.81 -6.25 0.37
C ASP A 107 33.89 -7.22 -0.38
N ALA A 108 32.88 -7.77 0.30
CA ALA A 108 31.89 -8.68 -0.28
C ALA A 108 31.08 -8.07 -1.44
N ALA A 109 30.92 -6.73 -1.46
CA ALA A 109 30.23 -6.05 -2.55
C ALA A 109 30.92 -6.25 -3.90
N TYR A 110 32.25 -6.41 -3.89
CA TYR A 110 33.11 -6.51 -5.07
C TYR A 110 33.47 -7.96 -5.45
N THR A 111 33.12 -8.92 -4.61
CA THR A 111 33.40 -10.35 -4.83
C THR A 111 32.18 -11.12 -5.34
N SER A 112 31.12 -10.41 -5.74
CA SER A 112 29.93 -10.99 -6.38
C SER A 112 29.93 -10.73 -7.89
N GLN A 113 29.39 -11.67 -8.67
CA GLN A 113 29.22 -11.50 -10.11
C GLN A 113 28.20 -10.41 -10.45
N TRP A 114 27.20 -10.19 -9.58
CA TRP A 114 26.22 -9.11 -9.71
C TRP A 114 26.55 -7.96 -8.76
N THR A 115 27.15 -6.91 -9.32
CA THR A 115 27.39 -5.64 -8.64
C THR A 115 26.10 -4.99 -8.14
N ARG A 116 26.19 -4.06 -7.17
CA ARG A 116 25.03 -3.44 -6.52
C ARG A 116 24.08 -2.68 -7.46
N ASP A 117 24.57 -2.23 -8.61
CA ASP A 117 23.79 -1.56 -9.66
C ASP A 117 23.14 -2.52 -10.67
N ASN A 118 23.41 -3.83 -10.55
CA ASN A 118 22.83 -4.84 -11.43
C ASN A 118 21.29 -4.85 -11.29
N PRO A 119 20.53 -4.68 -12.40
CA PRO A 119 19.07 -4.60 -12.35
C PRO A 119 18.38 -5.79 -11.69
N THR A 120 18.86 -7.00 -11.99
CA THR A 120 18.28 -8.24 -11.48
C THR A 120 18.51 -8.38 -9.98
N ARG A 121 19.73 -8.08 -9.51
CA ARG A 121 20.05 -8.00 -8.08
C ARG A 121 19.14 -6.99 -7.38
N GLN A 122 19.08 -5.75 -7.88
CA GLN A 122 18.26 -4.70 -7.26
C GLN A 122 16.80 -5.10 -7.16
N LEU A 123 16.21 -5.65 -8.23
CA LEU A 123 14.81 -6.06 -8.23
C LEU A 123 14.53 -7.20 -7.23
N ILE A 124 15.41 -8.21 -7.17
CA ILE A 124 15.28 -9.32 -6.21
C ILE A 124 15.45 -8.81 -4.77
N SER A 125 16.47 -8.00 -4.50
CA SER A 125 16.70 -7.41 -3.18
C SER A 125 15.50 -6.56 -2.76
N LEU A 126 15.01 -5.65 -3.61
CA LEU A 126 13.86 -4.80 -3.31
C LEU A 126 12.59 -5.60 -3.05
N PHE A 127 12.35 -6.67 -3.81
CA PHE A 127 11.26 -7.61 -3.54
C PHE A 127 11.39 -8.23 -2.14
N LEU A 128 12.57 -8.77 -1.81
CA LEU A 128 12.82 -9.42 -0.52
C LEU A 128 12.72 -8.44 0.65
N ILE A 129 13.28 -7.22 0.51
CA ILE A 129 13.17 -6.14 1.50
C ILE A 129 11.69 -5.83 1.73
N THR A 130 10.95 -5.55 0.66
CA THR A 130 9.54 -5.14 0.75
C THR A 130 8.70 -6.22 1.44
N TRP A 131 8.91 -7.49 1.07
CA TRP A 131 8.19 -8.60 1.67
C TRP A 131 8.56 -8.80 3.15
N ILE A 132 9.85 -8.93 3.46
CA ILE A 132 10.31 -9.30 4.81
C ILE A 132 10.11 -8.15 5.79
N VAL A 133 10.48 -6.93 5.40
CA VAL A 133 10.30 -5.73 6.24
C VAL A 133 8.82 -5.41 6.39
N GLY A 134 8.04 -5.50 5.31
CA GLY A 134 6.58 -5.35 5.37
C GLY A 134 5.92 -6.34 6.33
N ALA A 135 6.30 -7.61 6.27
CA ALA A 135 5.84 -8.64 7.20
C ALA A 135 6.28 -8.37 8.64
N ALA A 136 7.52 -7.95 8.86
CA ALA A 136 8.02 -7.62 10.20
C ALA A 136 7.25 -6.44 10.82
N ILE A 137 7.01 -5.37 10.05
CA ILE A 137 6.20 -4.22 10.49
C ILE A 137 4.76 -4.67 10.78
N TYR A 138 4.16 -5.43 9.86
CA TYR A 138 2.79 -5.95 10.05
C TYR A 138 2.67 -6.73 11.36
N PHE A 139 3.55 -7.70 11.61
CA PHE A 139 3.50 -8.48 12.85
C PHE A 139 3.79 -7.63 14.08
N LEU A 140 4.77 -6.74 14.03
CA LEU A 140 5.10 -5.86 15.15
C LEU A 140 3.92 -4.95 15.52
N VAL A 141 3.41 -4.18 14.56
CA VAL A 141 2.36 -3.18 14.81
C VAL A 141 1.03 -3.86 15.14
N SER A 142 0.65 -4.91 14.41
CA SER A 142 -0.60 -5.64 14.69
C SER A 142 -0.55 -6.33 16.04
N THR A 143 0.61 -6.88 16.45
CA THR A 143 0.75 -7.50 17.78
C THR A 143 0.70 -6.46 18.89
N LEU A 144 1.39 -5.32 18.73
CA LEU A 144 1.35 -4.23 19.72
C LEU A 144 -0.08 -3.68 19.86
N SER A 145 -0.75 -3.39 18.75
CA SER A 145 -2.17 -2.98 18.76
C SER A 145 -3.04 -4.05 19.41
N TYR A 146 -2.85 -5.33 19.06
CA TYR A 146 -3.59 -6.44 19.66
C TYR A 146 -3.39 -6.53 21.18
N ILE A 147 -2.20 -6.31 21.71
CA ILE A 147 -1.91 -6.41 23.15
C ILE A 147 -2.41 -5.18 23.91
N PHE A 148 -2.17 -3.98 23.38
CA PHE A 148 -2.31 -2.74 24.15
C PHE A 148 -3.56 -1.91 23.81
N VAL A 149 -4.13 -2.06 22.61
CA VAL A 149 -5.20 -1.18 22.10
C VAL A 149 -6.49 -1.95 21.82
N PHE A 150 -6.40 -3.13 21.19
CA PHE A 150 -7.56 -3.86 20.70
C PHE A 150 -8.53 -4.28 21.80
N ASP A 151 -9.80 -3.94 21.62
CA ASP A 151 -10.85 -4.32 22.54
C ASP A 151 -11.23 -5.80 22.40
N LYS A 152 -10.77 -6.63 23.35
CA LYS A 152 -11.03 -8.07 23.41
C LYS A 152 -12.50 -8.42 23.58
N THR A 153 -13.36 -7.47 23.97
CA THR A 153 -14.80 -7.71 24.01
C THR A 153 -15.37 -7.98 22.62
N THR A 154 -14.70 -7.56 21.54
CA THR A 154 -15.05 -7.83 20.14
C THR A 154 -15.22 -9.33 19.86
N PHE A 155 -14.48 -10.20 20.55
CA PHE A 155 -14.61 -11.67 20.42
C PHE A 155 -15.97 -12.22 20.86
N LYS A 156 -16.74 -11.44 21.61
CA LYS A 156 -18.09 -11.81 22.04
C LYS A 156 -19.16 -11.42 21.02
N HIS A 157 -18.83 -10.59 20.03
CA HIS A 157 -19.77 -10.18 19.00
C HIS A 157 -20.27 -11.41 18.22
N PRO A 158 -21.59 -11.54 17.95
CA PRO A 158 -22.16 -12.72 17.29
C PRO A 158 -21.65 -12.95 15.87
N LYS A 159 -21.09 -11.92 15.24
CA LYS A 159 -20.51 -11.97 13.88
C LYS A 159 -18.99 -12.12 13.85
N PHE A 160 -18.37 -12.44 14.98
CA PHE A 160 -16.96 -12.82 15.03
C PHE A 160 -16.79 -14.28 14.57
N LEU A 161 -15.87 -14.52 13.64
CA LEU A 161 -15.70 -15.85 13.02
C LEU A 161 -14.90 -16.80 13.90
N LYS A 162 -15.19 -18.11 13.77
CA LYS A 162 -14.39 -19.15 14.41
C LYS A 162 -12.97 -19.14 13.87
N ASN A 163 -11.96 -19.10 14.75
CA ASN A 163 -10.54 -19.01 14.39
C ASN A 163 -10.15 -17.77 13.55
N GLN A 164 -10.90 -16.67 13.65
CA GLN A 164 -10.73 -15.49 12.78
C GLN A 164 -9.28 -14.99 12.70
N ILE A 165 -8.61 -14.79 13.84
CA ILE A 165 -7.22 -14.30 13.87
C ILE A 165 -6.28 -15.18 13.05
N ARG A 166 -6.41 -16.51 13.15
CA ARG A 166 -5.59 -17.44 12.36
C ARG A 166 -5.87 -17.30 10.86
N MET A 167 -7.14 -17.10 10.49
CA MET A 167 -7.52 -16.91 9.08
C MET A 167 -7.02 -15.57 8.54
N GLU A 168 -7.16 -14.48 9.32
CA GLU A 168 -6.64 -13.15 8.99
C GLU A 168 -5.12 -13.20 8.75
N ILE A 169 -4.36 -13.77 9.70
CA ILE A 169 -2.91 -13.95 9.56
C ILE A 169 -2.56 -14.80 8.34
N SER A 170 -3.25 -15.93 8.13
CA SER A 170 -3.02 -16.80 6.97
C SER A 170 -3.23 -16.03 5.65
N GLN A 171 -4.32 -15.29 5.54
CA GLN A 171 -4.62 -14.49 4.35
C GLN A 171 -3.59 -13.38 4.13
N ALA A 172 -3.16 -12.69 5.19
CA ALA A 172 -2.14 -11.66 5.11
C ALA A 172 -0.78 -12.25 4.66
N VAL A 173 -0.33 -13.35 5.28
CA VAL A 173 0.94 -14.04 4.93
C VAL A 173 0.92 -14.56 3.51
N ASN A 174 -0.20 -15.11 3.03
CA ASN A 174 -0.32 -15.55 1.65
C ASN A 174 -0.33 -14.38 0.65
N SER A 175 -0.75 -13.18 1.07
CA SER A 175 -0.90 -12.04 0.16
C SER A 175 0.33 -11.15 0.07
N MET A 176 1.05 -10.97 1.17
CA MET A 176 2.23 -10.08 1.26
C MET A 176 3.31 -10.33 0.18
N PRO A 177 3.69 -11.59 -0.18
CA PRO A 177 4.68 -11.81 -1.25
C PRO A 177 4.20 -11.25 -2.59
N PHE A 178 2.93 -11.45 -2.94
CA PHE A 178 2.39 -10.97 -4.22
C PHE A 178 2.24 -9.45 -4.24
N ILE A 179 1.84 -8.84 -3.12
CA ILE A 179 1.84 -7.37 -2.97
C ILE A 179 3.26 -6.85 -3.17
N ALA A 180 4.25 -7.43 -2.48
CA ALA A 180 5.65 -7.04 -2.62
C ALA A 180 6.16 -7.20 -4.07
N LEU A 181 5.74 -8.25 -4.77
CA LEU A 181 6.07 -8.46 -6.18
C LEU A 181 5.51 -7.36 -7.09
N LEU A 182 4.27 -6.92 -6.86
CA LEU A 182 3.63 -5.84 -7.61
C LEU A 182 4.23 -4.46 -7.26
N THR A 183 4.70 -4.29 -6.02
CA THR A 183 5.33 -3.04 -5.55
C THR A 183 6.79 -2.91 -5.99
N ALA A 184 7.56 -4.00 -6.04
CA ALA A 184 9.00 -3.96 -6.33
C ALA A 184 9.39 -3.19 -7.62
N PRO A 185 8.63 -3.23 -8.73
CA PRO A 185 8.91 -2.40 -9.91
C PRO A 185 8.90 -0.89 -9.64
N PHE A 186 8.09 -0.39 -8.69
CA PHE A 186 8.07 1.03 -8.33
C PHE A 186 9.34 1.43 -7.60
N PHE A 187 9.72 0.67 -6.57
CA PHE A 187 10.99 0.90 -5.87
C PHE A 187 12.19 0.71 -6.78
N PHE A 188 12.13 -0.24 -7.72
CA PHE A 188 13.16 -0.39 -8.73
C PHE A 188 13.24 0.88 -9.59
N ALA A 189 12.12 1.40 -10.09
CA ALA A 189 12.11 2.63 -10.86
C ALA A 189 12.62 3.85 -10.04
N GLU A 190 12.35 3.90 -8.74
CA GLU A 190 12.89 4.92 -7.83
C GLU A 190 14.42 4.84 -7.75
N VAL A 191 15.01 3.66 -7.49
CA VAL A 191 16.49 3.52 -7.41
C VAL A 191 17.17 3.72 -8.77
N ARG A 192 16.42 3.57 -9.87
CA ARG A 192 16.88 3.91 -11.22
C ARG A 192 16.71 5.40 -11.57
N GLY A 193 16.27 6.23 -10.62
CA GLY A 193 16.22 7.68 -10.78
C GLY A 193 15.01 8.21 -11.58
N PHE A 194 13.98 7.38 -11.79
CA PHE A 194 12.75 7.80 -12.49
C PHE A 194 11.80 8.61 -11.60
N SER A 195 11.94 8.54 -10.29
CA SER A 195 11.14 9.33 -9.35
C SER A 195 11.70 10.74 -9.15
N LYS A 196 10.92 11.57 -8.46
CA LYS A 196 11.25 12.94 -8.04
C LYS A 196 11.68 12.97 -6.57
N LEU A 197 12.24 11.87 -6.07
CA LEU A 197 12.81 11.83 -4.73
C LEU A 197 14.03 12.76 -4.66
N TYR A 198 14.13 13.52 -3.57
CA TYR A 198 15.27 14.41 -3.31
C TYR A 198 15.76 14.25 -1.88
N ASP A 199 17.03 14.54 -1.65
CA ASP A 199 17.64 14.37 -0.33
C ASP A 199 17.58 15.67 0.47
N ARG A 200 18.18 16.74 -0.07
CA ARG A 200 18.29 18.04 0.61
C ARG A 200 17.30 19.05 0.04
N SER A 201 16.85 19.98 0.87
CA SER A 201 15.93 21.07 0.47
C SER A 201 16.44 21.87 -0.74
N ALA A 202 17.76 22.02 -0.88
CA ALA A 202 18.39 22.70 -2.01
C ALA A 202 18.24 21.98 -3.36
N GLU A 203 17.96 20.68 -3.34
CA GLU A 203 17.67 19.85 -4.53
C GLU A 203 16.17 19.80 -4.84
N GLY A 204 15.33 20.15 -3.85
CA GLY A 204 13.88 20.21 -3.95
C GLY A 204 13.36 21.61 -4.31
N PRO A 205 12.02 21.81 -4.27
CA PRO A 205 11.39 23.11 -4.54
C PRO A 205 11.70 24.22 -3.53
N GLY A 206 12.37 23.88 -2.42
CA GLY A 206 12.75 24.77 -1.32
C GLY A 206 12.11 24.40 0.02
N VAL A 207 12.54 25.08 1.09
CA VAL A 207 12.17 24.75 2.48
C VAL A 207 10.67 24.80 2.75
N TRP A 208 9.92 25.68 2.07
CA TRP A 208 8.46 25.72 2.20
C TRP A 208 7.81 24.39 1.81
N TYR A 209 8.38 23.70 0.82
CA TYR A 209 7.88 22.45 0.31
C TYR A 209 8.21 21.28 1.24
N ASP A 210 9.30 21.38 2.02
CA ASP A 210 9.66 20.37 3.00
C ASP A 210 8.54 20.15 4.03
N TYR A 211 7.75 21.19 4.33
CA TYR A 211 6.57 21.11 5.18
C TYR A 211 5.28 20.86 4.40
N PHE A 212 5.12 21.49 3.23
CA PHE A 212 3.91 21.36 2.42
C PHE A 212 3.70 19.95 1.82
N GLN A 213 4.78 19.18 1.61
CA GLN A 213 4.69 17.83 1.08
C GLN A 213 3.83 16.88 1.94
N PHE A 214 3.77 17.06 3.26
CA PHE A 214 2.99 16.21 4.16
C PHE A 214 1.47 16.34 3.96
N PRO A 215 0.85 17.52 4.07
CA PRO A 215 -0.57 17.68 3.78
C PRO A 215 -0.89 17.37 2.31
N LEU A 216 0.01 17.71 1.37
CA LEU A 216 -0.16 17.34 -0.04
C LEU A 216 -0.24 15.82 -0.22
N PHE A 217 0.68 15.08 0.41
CA PHE A 217 0.71 13.62 0.38
C PHE A 217 -0.58 13.04 0.97
N LEU A 218 -1.00 13.49 2.15
CA LEU A 218 -2.22 13.01 2.80
C LEU A 218 -3.46 13.27 1.95
N VAL A 219 -3.64 14.49 1.42
CA VAL A 219 -4.81 14.81 0.58
C VAL A 219 -4.81 14.01 -0.72
N PHE A 220 -3.65 13.90 -1.38
CA PHE A 220 -3.52 13.13 -2.63
C PHE A 220 -3.84 11.65 -2.41
N THR A 221 -3.22 11.05 -1.39
CA THR A 221 -3.37 9.62 -1.12
C THR A 221 -4.78 9.29 -0.64
N ASP A 222 -5.36 10.10 0.26
CA ASP A 222 -6.74 9.94 0.72
C ASP A 222 -7.74 9.96 -0.45
N PHE A 223 -7.54 10.88 -1.42
CA PHE A 223 -8.41 11.00 -2.59
C PHE A 223 -8.37 9.76 -3.48
N TRP A 224 -7.16 9.33 -3.86
CA TRP A 224 -7.02 8.21 -4.79
C TRP A 224 -7.37 6.88 -4.13
N ILE A 225 -7.06 6.71 -2.84
CA ILE A 225 -7.48 5.52 -2.09
C ILE A 225 -9.00 5.51 -1.97
N TYR A 226 -9.65 6.63 -1.67
CA TYR A 226 -11.11 6.73 -1.69
C TYR A 226 -11.72 6.23 -3.00
N LEU A 227 -11.19 6.68 -4.15
CA LEU A 227 -11.69 6.27 -5.46
C LEU A 227 -11.44 4.78 -5.72
N ILE A 228 -10.25 4.28 -5.40
CA ILE A 228 -9.87 2.87 -5.59
C ILE A 228 -10.74 1.98 -4.69
N HIS A 229 -10.88 2.34 -3.42
CA HIS A 229 -11.66 1.62 -2.44
C HIS A 229 -13.14 1.58 -2.82
N ARG A 230 -13.74 2.72 -3.16
CA ARG A 230 -15.10 2.76 -3.69
C ARG A 230 -15.26 1.96 -4.98
N GLY A 231 -14.25 1.97 -5.86
CA GLY A 231 -14.21 1.16 -7.07
C GLY A 231 -14.16 -0.34 -6.78
N LEU A 232 -13.41 -0.77 -5.77
CA LEU A 232 -13.32 -2.15 -5.31
C LEU A 232 -14.67 -2.70 -4.79
N HIS A 233 -15.57 -1.83 -4.36
CA HIS A 233 -16.96 -2.15 -4.03
C HIS A 233 -17.90 -2.26 -5.25
N HIS A 234 -17.40 -2.02 -6.46
CA HIS A 234 -18.21 -2.19 -7.66
C HIS A 234 -18.56 -3.68 -7.87
N PRO A 235 -19.83 -4.04 -8.17
CA PRO A 235 -20.28 -5.44 -8.22
C PRO A 235 -19.46 -6.37 -9.14
N LEU A 236 -18.86 -5.80 -10.20
CA LEU A 236 -18.03 -6.55 -11.15
C LEU A 236 -16.73 -7.08 -10.56
N ILE A 237 -16.18 -6.43 -9.53
CA ILE A 237 -14.86 -6.80 -8.96
C ILE A 237 -14.90 -7.09 -7.46
N TYR A 238 -15.92 -6.61 -6.74
CA TYR A 238 -16.08 -6.78 -5.30
C TYR A 238 -15.93 -8.24 -4.86
N LYS A 239 -16.71 -9.15 -5.45
CA LYS A 239 -16.73 -10.57 -5.04
C LYS A 239 -15.36 -11.24 -5.14
N THR A 240 -14.53 -10.82 -6.09
CA THR A 240 -13.21 -11.43 -6.34
C THR A 240 -12.10 -10.75 -5.53
N LEU A 241 -12.08 -9.42 -5.51
CA LEU A 241 -10.96 -8.66 -4.97
C LEU A 241 -11.18 -8.24 -3.52
N HIS A 242 -12.37 -7.78 -3.17
CA HIS A 242 -12.58 -7.06 -1.92
C HIS A 242 -13.46 -7.78 -0.89
N LYS A 243 -14.37 -8.66 -1.33
CA LYS A 243 -15.11 -9.59 -0.46
C LYS A 243 -14.16 -10.38 0.48
N PRO A 244 -12.98 -10.87 0.04
CA PRO A 244 -12.05 -11.55 0.95
C PRO A 244 -11.62 -10.71 2.15
N HIS A 245 -11.55 -9.39 2.01
CA HIS A 245 -11.29 -8.47 3.13
C HIS A 245 -12.54 -8.22 3.96
N HIS A 246 -13.68 -8.00 3.30
CA HIS A 246 -14.98 -7.78 3.97
C HIS A 246 -15.57 -9.01 4.66
N LYS A 247 -14.95 -10.18 4.49
CA LYS A 247 -15.24 -11.35 5.30
C LYS A 247 -15.11 -11.06 6.80
N TRP A 248 -14.23 -10.13 7.18
CA TRP A 248 -13.95 -9.75 8.56
C TRP A 248 -14.90 -8.66 9.06
N ILE A 249 -16.18 -9.00 9.31
CA ILE A 249 -17.20 -8.03 9.75
C ILE A 249 -16.81 -7.31 11.05
N MET A 250 -16.19 -8.04 11.97
CA MET A 250 -15.57 -7.48 13.18
C MET A 250 -14.06 -7.71 13.09
N PRO A 251 -13.33 -6.86 12.33
CA PRO A 251 -11.93 -7.10 12.07
C PRO A 251 -11.09 -6.98 13.34
N THR A 252 -9.95 -7.67 13.35
CA THR A 252 -8.89 -7.42 14.34
C THR A 252 -7.72 -6.66 13.70
N PRO A 253 -6.71 -6.20 14.46
CA PRO A 253 -5.50 -5.61 13.90
C PRO A 253 -4.83 -6.48 12.82
N TYR A 254 -4.97 -7.81 12.90
CA TYR A 254 -4.43 -8.74 11.91
C TYR A 254 -5.23 -8.77 10.59
N ALA A 255 -6.44 -8.22 10.55
CA ALA A 255 -7.19 -8.05 9.31
C ALA A 255 -6.62 -6.93 8.42
N SER A 256 -5.78 -6.06 8.98
CA SER A 256 -5.24 -4.85 8.33
C SER A 256 -4.46 -5.08 7.04
N VAL A 257 -3.97 -6.31 6.80
CA VAL A 257 -3.28 -6.72 5.56
C VAL A 257 -3.90 -8.01 4.98
N ALA A 258 -5.02 -8.47 5.55
CA ALA A 258 -5.74 -9.65 5.09
C ALA A 258 -6.63 -9.33 3.88
N PHE A 259 -6.00 -8.99 2.76
CA PHE A 259 -6.65 -8.64 1.49
C PHE A 259 -6.50 -9.75 0.45
N HIS A 260 -7.15 -9.60 -0.70
CA HIS A 260 -6.62 -10.19 -1.93
C HIS A 260 -5.35 -9.42 -2.35
N PRO A 261 -4.31 -10.04 -2.93
CA PRO A 261 -3.07 -9.33 -3.26
C PRO A 261 -3.25 -8.10 -4.15
N VAL A 262 -4.09 -8.22 -5.19
CA VAL A 262 -4.39 -7.10 -6.10
C VAL A 262 -5.15 -5.99 -5.38
N ASP A 263 -6.02 -6.32 -4.41
CA ASP A 263 -6.73 -5.32 -3.61
C ASP A 263 -5.73 -4.53 -2.74
N GLY A 264 -4.90 -5.24 -1.95
CA GLY A 264 -3.87 -4.60 -1.13
C GLY A 264 -2.90 -3.73 -1.94
N PHE A 265 -2.48 -4.20 -3.11
CA PHE A 265 -1.63 -3.42 -4.02
C PHE A 265 -2.35 -2.18 -4.59
N LEU A 266 -3.60 -2.33 -5.04
CA LEU A 266 -4.35 -1.19 -5.57
C LEU A 266 -4.53 -0.11 -4.50
N GLN A 267 -4.86 -0.48 -3.27
CA GLN A 267 -4.99 0.48 -2.18
C GLN A 267 -3.64 1.11 -1.77
N SER A 268 -2.51 0.42 -1.94
CA SER A 268 -1.17 0.99 -1.68
C SER A 268 -0.61 1.84 -2.83
N LEU A 269 -1.14 1.66 -4.05
CA LEU A 269 -0.63 2.27 -5.27
C LEU A 269 -0.45 3.80 -5.19
N PRO A 270 -1.37 4.60 -4.61
CA PRO A 270 -1.20 6.04 -4.52
C PRO A 270 0.07 6.48 -3.78
N TYR A 271 0.50 5.72 -2.77
CA TYR A 271 1.73 6.00 -2.02
C TYR A 271 2.98 5.82 -2.89
N HIS A 272 2.99 4.82 -3.77
CA HIS A 272 4.10 4.52 -4.68
C HIS A 272 4.10 5.42 -5.92
N VAL A 273 2.94 5.89 -6.37
CA VAL A 273 2.81 6.80 -7.52
C VAL A 273 3.17 8.24 -7.15
N PHE A 274 2.90 8.66 -5.91
CA PHE A 274 3.16 10.04 -5.45
C PHE A 274 4.55 10.57 -5.83
N PRO A 275 5.68 9.89 -5.51
CA PRO A 275 7.02 10.40 -5.81
C PRO A 275 7.34 10.48 -7.31
N PHE A 276 6.52 9.91 -8.20
CA PHE A 276 6.69 10.07 -9.65
C PHE A 276 6.00 11.33 -10.18
N ILE A 277 4.99 11.83 -9.46
CA ILE A 277 4.21 13.01 -9.83
C ILE A 277 4.75 14.26 -9.12
N PHE A 278 4.96 14.15 -7.81
CA PHE A 278 5.38 15.25 -6.95
C PHE A 278 6.77 15.01 -6.37
N PRO A 279 7.59 16.06 -6.16
CA PRO A 279 8.80 15.93 -5.38
C PRO A 279 8.48 15.39 -3.98
N LEU A 280 9.34 14.51 -3.45
CA LEU A 280 9.18 14.00 -2.09
C LEU A 280 10.55 13.79 -1.45
N GLN A 281 10.74 14.33 -0.25
CA GLN A 281 12.01 14.22 0.46
C GLN A 281 12.18 12.79 0.97
N LYS A 282 13.38 12.20 0.80
CA LYS A 282 13.62 10.76 1.10
C LYS A 282 13.28 10.37 2.55
N PHE A 283 13.65 11.16 3.55
CA PHE A 283 13.30 10.86 4.95
C PHE A 283 11.82 11.08 5.26
N ALA A 284 11.20 12.10 4.68
CA ALA A 284 9.76 12.30 4.75
C ALA A 284 9.02 11.10 4.14
N TYR A 285 9.53 10.54 3.03
CA TYR A 285 8.96 9.35 2.42
C TYR A 285 9.00 8.14 3.36
N LEU A 286 10.15 7.87 3.99
CA LEU A 286 10.29 6.78 4.97
C LEU A 286 9.36 6.98 6.18
N GLY A 287 9.25 8.21 6.69
CA GLY A 287 8.35 8.54 7.79
C GLY A 287 6.87 8.36 7.43
N LEU A 288 6.47 8.81 6.23
CA LEU A 288 5.12 8.63 5.70
C LEU A 288 4.81 7.15 5.45
N PHE A 289 5.76 6.37 4.96
CA PHE A 289 5.62 4.93 4.80
C PHE A 289 5.32 4.27 6.16
N ALA A 290 6.11 4.58 7.21
CA ALA A 290 5.84 4.07 8.55
C ALA A 290 4.47 4.51 9.09
N PHE A 291 4.10 5.77 8.89
CA PHE A 291 2.79 6.31 9.28
C PHE A 291 1.63 5.54 8.62
N VAL A 292 1.70 5.28 7.31
CA VAL A 292 0.68 4.53 6.57
C VAL A 292 0.49 3.12 7.15
N GLN A 293 1.58 2.42 7.46
CA GLN A 293 1.50 1.06 8.01
C GLN A 293 0.86 1.06 9.40
N ILE A 294 1.20 2.04 10.25
CA ILE A 294 0.60 2.17 11.58
C ILE A 294 -0.88 2.53 11.48
N TRP A 295 -1.21 3.51 10.63
CA TRP A 295 -2.58 3.97 10.42
C TRP A 295 -3.50 2.84 9.95
N THR A 296 -3.03 2.05 8.98
CA THR A 296 -3.78 0.90 8.43
C THR A 296 -4.14 -0.12 9.51
N VAL A 297 -3.29 -0.30 10.54
CA VAL A 297 -3.63 -1.17 11.68
C VAL A 297 -4.63 -0.49 12.62
N PHE A 298 -4.43 0.79 12.93
CA PHE A 298 -5.27 1.53 13.89
C PHE A 298 -6.73 1.64 13.46
N ILE A 299 -7.03 1.75 12.17
CA ILE A 299 -8.43 1.78 11.72
C ILE A 299 -9.14 0.40 11.86
N HIS A 300 -8.42 -0.69 12.17
CA HIS A 300 -8.97 -2.04 12.37
C HIS A 300 -8.91 -2.53 13.82
N ASP A 301 -8.51 -1.70 14.78
CA ASP A 301 -8.30 -2.14 16.16
C ASP A 301 -9.58 -2.17 17.03
N GLY A 302 -10.72 -1.75 16.47
CA GLY A 302 -12.02 -1.78 17.17
C GLY A 302 -12.09 -0.86 18.39
N GLU A 303 -11.12 0.03 18.62
CA GLU A 303 -11.17 1.02 19.69
C GLU A 303 -11.58 2.39 19.15
N TYR A 304 -12.76 2.83 19.57
CA TYR A 304 -13.46 3.97 18.99
C TYR A 304 -13.13 5.26 19.76
N VAL A 305 -11.84 5.64 19.79
CA VAL A 305 -11.37 6.81 20.58
C VAL A 305 -11.75 8.15 19.95
N ALA A 306 -11.75 8.22 18.61
CA ALA A 306 -11.85 9.49 17.89
C ALA A 306 -13.29 9.74 17.37
N ASN A 307 -14.13 10.41 18.16
CA ASN A 307 -15.39 10.98 17.67
C ASN A 307 -15.14 12.30 16.92
N SER A 308 -14.53 12.20 15.75
CA SER A 308 -14.14 13.35 14.93
C SER A 308 -15.02 13.47 13.69
N PRO A 309 -15.51 14.67 13.35
CA PRO A 309 -16.23 14.89 12.10
C PRO A 309 -15.31 14.86 10.87
N ILE A 310 -13.99 14.96 11.06
CA ILE A 310 -12.99 15.02 9.99
C ILE A 310 -12.29 13.67 9.83
N LEU A 311 -11.89 13.03 10.92
CA LEU A 311 -11.08 11.80 10.89
C LEU A 311 -11.93 10.58 10.51
N ASN A 312 -11.47 9.79 9.56
CA ASN A 312 -11.99 8.45 9.30
C ASN A 312 -11.23 7.44 10.17
N GLY A 313 -11.63 7.35 11.45
CA GLY A 313 -11.01 6.44 12.42
C GLY A 313 -11.66 5.06 12.47
N ALA A 314 -11.25 4.25 13.44
CA ALA A 314 -11.73 2.87 13.62
C ALA A 314 -13.26 2.74 13.62
N ALA A 315 -13.99 3.70 14.21
CA ALA A 315 -15.46 3.65 14.24
C ALA A 315 -16.09 3.78 12.85
N CYS A 316 -15.55 4.69 12.02
CA CYS A 316 -16.01 4.87 10.65
C CYS A 316 -15.69 3.63 9.80
N HIS A 317 -14.51 3.03 10.00
CA HIS A 317 -14.07 1.84 9.29
C HIS A 317 -14.80 0.55 9.74
N THR A 318 -15.14 0.40 11.02
CA THR A 318 -16.02 -0.70 11.44
C THR A 318 -17.41 -0.56 10.85
N MET A 319 -17.97 0.65 10.79
CA MET A 319 -19.23 0.89 10.10
C MET A 319 -19.13 0.56 8.61
N HIS A 320 -17.98 0.79 7.99
CA HIS A 320 -17.70 0.37 6.62
C HIS A 320 -17.73 -1.16 6.48
N HIS A 321 -17.06 -1.91 7.37
CA HIS A 321 -17.12 -3.38 7.38
C HIS A 321 -18.52 -3.95 7.63
N LEU A 322 -19.34 -3.27 8.45
CA LEU A 322 -20.73 -3.67 8.73
C LEU A 322 -21.69 -3.40 7.57
N TYR A 323 -21.49 -2.30 6.83
CA TYR A 323 -22.50 -1.78 5.89
C TYR A 323 -22.05 -1.66 4.45
N PHE A 324 -20.76 -1.92 4.16
CA PHE A 324 -20.10 -2.02 2.85
C PHE A 324 -20.09 -0.73 2.01
N ASN A 325 -21.18 0.04 2.03
CA ASN A 325 -21.43 1.12 1.07
C ASN A 325 -21.10 2.54 1.59
N TYR A 326 -20.34 2.64 2.68
CA TYR A 326 -20.07 3.91 3.35
C TYR A 326 -18.63 4.02 3.86
N ASN A 327 -18.16 5.25 4.06
CA ASN A 327 -16.90 5.58 4.73
C ASN A 327 -15.64 4.97 4.08
N TYR A 328 -15.47 5.13 2.77
CA TYR A 328 -14.36 4.57 2.00
C TYR A 328 -13.00 5.29 2.18
N GLY A 329 -12.99 6.51 2.73
CA GLY A 329 -11.77 7.30 2.89
C GLY A 329 -10.73 6.62 3.79
N GLN A 330 -9.44 6.89 3.56
CA GLN A 330 -8.37 6.26 4.33
C GLN A 330 -8.12 6.99 5.65
N TYR A 331 -7.98 8.31 5.60
CA TYR A 331 -7.63 9.15 6.75
C TYR A 331 -8.77 10.07 7.15
N THR A 332 -9.48 10.63 6.16
CA THR A 332 -10.48 11.67 6.39
C THR A 332 -11.84 11.28 5.84
N THR A 333 -12.88 11.91 6.36
CA THR A 333 -14.26 11.78 5.86
C THR A 333 -14.56 12.75 4.73
N LEU A 334 -13.58 13.57 4.29
CA LEU A 334 -13.77 14.62 3.29
C LEU A 334 -14.37 14.07 2.00
N TRP A 335 -13.73 13.04 1.44
CA TRP A 335 -14.13 12.46 0.16
C TRP A 335 -15.44 11.69 0.26
N ASP A 336 -15.70 11.05 1.39
CA ASP A 336 -17.01 10.45 1.65
C ASP A 336 -18.14 11.46 1.72
N ARG A 337 -17.89 12.64 2.31
CA ARG A 337 -18.88 13.72 2.35
C ARG A 337 -19.13 14.31 0.97
N LEU A 338 -18.06 14.58 0.22
CA LEU A 338 -18.15 15.10 -1.15
C LEU A 338 -18.79 14.09 -2.11
N GLY A 339 -18.47 12.80 -1.94
CA GLY A 339 -18.96 11.71 -2.78
C GLY A 339 -20.28 11.09 -2.33
N GLY A 340 -20.89 11.60 -1.25
CA GLY A 340 -22.20 11.15 -0.75
C GLY A 340 -22.20 9.77 -0.10
N SER A 341 -21.05 9.27 0.35
CA SER A 341 -20.86 7.96 1.01
C SER A 341 -20.56 8.06 2.51
N TYR A 342 -20.65 9.25 3.11
CA TYR A 342 -20.42 9.43 4.54
C TYR A 342 -21.60 8.91 5.38
N ARG A 343 -21.30 8.03 6.35
CA ARG A 343 -22.24 7.63 7.42
C ARG A 343 -21.59 7.87 8.77
N LYS A 344 -22.19 8.78 9.56
CA LYS A 344 -21.75 9.06 10.94
C LYS A 344 -21.82 7.76 11.77
N PRO A 345 -20.76 7.38 12.50
CA PRO A 345 -20.83 6.29 13.47
C PRO A 345 -21.82 6.61 14.59
N ASN A 346 -22.49 5.58 15.13
CA ASN A 346 -23.47 5.77 16.20
C ASN A 346 -22.79 6.22 17.49
N GLU A 347 -23.47 7.03 18.29
CA GLU A 347 -22.89 7.58 19.52
C GLU A 347 -22.56 6.49 20.54
N GLU A 348 -23.29 5.38 20.49
CA GLU A 348 -23.11 4.22 21.35
C GLU A 348 -21.72 3.60 21.19
N LEU A 349 -21.11 3.67 20.00
CA LEU A 349 -19.77 3.13 19.73
C LEU A 349 -18.70 3.85 20.54
N PHE A 350 -18.87 5.15 20.80
CA PHE A 350 -17.89 5.95 21.54
C PHE A 350 -18.03 5.81 23.07
N ARG A 351 -19.05 5.11 23.55
CA ARG A 351 -19.31 4.90 24.98
C ARG A 351 -19.04 3.45 25.35
N ARG A 352 -18.08 3.21 26.25
CA ARG A 352 -17.68 1.86 26.70
C ARG A 352 -18.86 0.99 27.17
N GLU A 353 -19.84 1.59 27.82
CA GLU A 353 -21.00 0.90 28.40
C GLU A 353 -22.00 0.42 27.35
N SER A 354 -22.13 1.15 26.24
CA SER A 354 -23.14 0.86 25.20
C SER A 354 -22.57 0.26 23.93
N LYS A 355 -21.26 0.44 23.64
CA LYS A 355 -20.64 -0.05 22.39
C LYS A 355 -20.73 -1.57 22.26
N MET A 356 -20.78 -2.27 23.39
CA MET A 356 -20.96 -3.72 23.49
C MET A 356 -22.31 -4.12 24.08
N GLY A 357 -23.29 -3.22 24.03
CA GLY A 357 -24.63 -3.48 24.52
C GLY A 357 -25.38 -4.43 23.58
N GLN A 358 -26.13 -5.36 24.17
CA GLN A 358 -26.95 -6.35 23.45
C GLN A 358 -27.82 -5.72 22.35
N LYS A 359 -28.50 -4.61 22.69
CA LYS A 359 -29.38 -3.87 21.76
C LYS A 359 -28.63 -3.32 20.54
N GLU A 360 -27.41 -2.84 20.74
CA GLU A 360 -26.60 -2.29 19.64
C GLU A 360 -26.07 -3.40 18.73
N TRP A 361 -25.65 -4.54 19.29
CA TRP A 361 -25.26 -5.70 18.49
C TRP A 361 -26.41 -6.28 17.71
N GLU A 362 -27.60 -6.42 18.30
CA GLU A 362 -28.80 -6.86 17.59
C GLU A 362 -29.12 -5.95 16.40
N ARG A 363 -29.00 -4.62 16.59
CA ARG A 363 -29.19 -3.63 15.52
C ARG A 363 -28.13 -3.76 14.42
N GLN A 364 -26.86 -3.87 14.81
CA GLN A 364 -25.74 -4.04 13.87
C GLN A 364 -25.89 -5.32 13.05
N VAL A 365 -26.22 -6.44 13.70
CA VAL A 365 -26.46 -7.74 13.06
C VAL A 365 -27.59 -7.65 12.05
N ALA A 366 -28.75 -7.14 12.45
CA ALA A 366 -29.92 -7.07 11.57
C ALA A 366 -29.66 -6.19 10.33
N GLU A 367 -29.02 -5.03 10.51
CA GLU A 367 -28.68 -4.15 9.39
C GLU A 367 -27.59 -4.75 8.49
N MET A 368 -26.57 -5.39 9.07
CA MET A 368 -25.48 -6.03 8.33
C MET A 368 -25.98 -7.22 7.52
N GLU A 369 -26.83 -8.09 8.08
CA GLU A 369 -27.41 -9.24 7.36
C GLU A 369 -28.19 -8.82 6.12
N LYS A 370 -28.96 -7.73 6.24
CA LYS A 370 -29.64 -7.14 5.09
C LYS A 370 -28.64 -6.69 4.01
N LYS A 371 -27.55 -6.04 4.41
CA LYS A 371 -26.52 -5.53 3.48
C LYS A 371 -25.74 -6.64 2.80
N VAL A 372 -25.39 -7.69 3.53
CA VAL A 372 -24.78 -8.89 2.98
C VAL A 372 -25.67 -9.54 1.93
N LEU A 373 -26.96 -9.70 2.23
CA LEU A 373 -27.89 -10.30 1.28
C LEU A 373 -28.00 -9.46 0.00
N GLU A 374 -28.06 -8.12 0.15
CA GLU A 374 -28.08 -7.18 -0.98
C GLU A 374 -26.79 -7.26 -1.84
N ALA A 375 -25.62 -7.36 -1.21
CA ALA A 375 -24.33 -7.31 -1.92
C ALA A 375 -23.87 -8.67 -2.46
N GLU A 376 -24.14 -9.75 -1.73
CA GLU A 376 -23.54 -11.06 -1.95
C GLU A 376 -24.56 -12.10 -2.41
N GLY A 377 -25.83 -11.95 -2.03
CA GLY A 377 -26.94 -12.86 -2.32
C GLY A 377 -27.13 -13.98 -1.28
N GLU A 378 -26.08 -14.32 -0.54
CA GLU A 378 -26.10 -15.27 0.57
C GLU A 378 -24.98 -14.94 1.58
N ASP A 379 -25.09 -15.46 2.81
CA ASP A 379 -24.01 -15.41 3.79
C ASP A 379 -23.32 -16.77 3.90
N ASP A 380 -22.13 -16.90 3.31
CA ASP A 380 -21.30 -18.12 3.31
C ASP A 380 -20.33 -18.21 4.51
N ARG A 381 -20.42 -17.27 5.47
CA ARG A 381 -19.57 -17.26 6.67
C ARG A 381 -20.07 -18.21 7.74
N VAL A 382 -19.11 -18.81 8.46
CA VAL A 382 -19.37 -19.69 9.61
C VAL A 382 -19.00 -18.97 10.90
N TYR A 383 -20.03 -18.57 11.65
CA TYR A 383 -19.89 -17.93 12.97
C TYR A 383 -19.85 -18.98 14.08
N GLU A 384 -19.33 -18.62 15.25
CA GLU A 384 -19.50 -19.47 16.44
C GLU A 384 -20.95 -19.36 16.92
N ASP A 385 -21.59 -20.50 17.24
CA ASP A 385 -22.91 -20.55 17.89
C ASP A 385 -22.82 -19.94 19.30
N LYS A 386 -22.84 -18.61 19.37
CA LYS A 386 -22.97 -17.87 20.61
C LYS A 386 -24.42 -17.46 20.71
N LYS A 387 -25.22 -18.30 21.38
CA LYS A 387 -26.51 -17.83 21.91
C LYS A 387 -26.21 -16.58 22.73
N LEU A 388 -26.73 -15.44 22.27
CA LEU A 388 -26.73 -14.20 23.03
C LEU A 388 -27.43 -14.53 24.35
N LYS A 389 -26.67 -14.59 25.45
CA LYS A 389 -27.14 -15.00 26.78
C LYS A 389 -27.58 -13.79 27.58
#